data_AF-A0A7V5E1H0-F1
#
_entry.id   AF-A0A7V5E1H0-F1
#
_cell.length_a   1.000
_cell.length_b   1.000
_cell.length_c   1.000
_cell.angle_alpha   90.00
_cell.angle_beta   90.00
_cell.angle_gamma   90.00
#
_symmetry.space_group_name_H-M   'P 1'
#
loop_
_entity.id
_entity.type
_entity.pdbx_description
1 polymer ?
#
loop_
_entity_poly.entity_id
_entity_poly.type
_entity_poly.pdbx_seq_one_letter_code
_entity_poly.pdbx_strand_id
1 'polypeptide(L)'
;MSEETREKGDVEELREVLGVVSERVPALIRGIRDVLYSREAAESMAEAVATFYKKLVDAGVPPKEALEMAKGYMIDLRSLFGRKGLSLDLGELGKKESEE
;
A
#
# COMPACT_ATOMS: atom_id res chain seq x y z
N MET A 1 21.82 -27.54 34.76
CA MET A 1 21.50 -27.51 33.33
C MET A 1 22.60 -26.74 32.64
N SER A 2 23.36 -27.41 31.76
CA SER A 2 24.55 -26.87 31.10
C SER A 2 24.19 -25.76 30.11
N GLU A 3 25.04 -24.75 29.97
CA GLU A 3 24.82 -23.57 29.10
C GLU A 3 24.45 -23.93 27.64
N GLU A 4 25.00 -25.04 27.12
CA GLU A 4 24.71 -25.56 25.78
C GLU A 4 23.23 -25.92 25.56
N THR A 5 22.50 -26.28 26.63
CA THR A 5 21.05 -26.58 26.54
C THR A 5 20.20 -25.31 26.52
N ARG A 6 20.71 -24.19 27.07
CA ARG A 6 20.03 -22.88 27.02
C ARG A 6 20.17 -22.23 25.65
N GLU A 7 21.39 -22.24 25.10
CA GLU A 7 21.67 -21.63 23.79
C GLU A 7 20.89 -22.30 22.64
N LYS A 8 20.72 -23.63 22.70
CA LYS A 8 19.86 -24.35 21.74
C LYS A 8 18.37 -23.96 21.86
N GLY A 9 17.89 -23.74 23.08
CA GLY A 9 16.51 -23.30 23.33
C GLY A 9 16.23 -21.89 22.79
N ASP A 10 17.16 -20.96 22.98
CA ASP A 10 17.03 -19.58 22.50
C ASP A 10 16.98 -19.51 20.96
N VAL A 11 17.75 -20.36 20.26
CA VAL A 11 17.73 -20.43 18.79
C VAL A 11 16.44 -21.05 18.26
N GLU A 12 15.88 -22.05 18.93
CA GLU A 12 14.60 -22.65 18.56
C GLU A 12 13.43 -21.69 18.74
N GLU A 13 13.39 -20.95 19.86
CA GLU A 13 12.36 -19.94 20.12
C GLU A 13 12.42 -18.79 19.11
N LEU A 14 13.63 -18.29 18.80
CA LEU A 14 13.81 -17.27 17.76
C LEU A 14 13.36 -17.77 16.38
N ARG A 15 13.64 -19.03 16.04
CA ARG A 15 13.21 -19.64 14.78
C ARG A 15 11.68 -19.74 14.68
N GLU A 16 11.01 -20.01 15.80
CA GLU A 16 9.55 -20.06 15.88
C GLU A 16 8.94 -18.67 15.69
N VAL A 17 9.48 -17.64 16.36
CA VAL A 17 9.08 -16.24 16.19
C VAL A 17 9.29 -15.77 14.75
N LEU A 18 10.47 -16.04 14.18
CA LEU A 18 10.77 -15.68 12.79
C LEU A 18 9.88 -16.42 11.80
N GLY A 19 9.49 -17.66 12.11
CA GLY A 19 8.48 -18.41 11.35
C GLY A 19 7.14 -17.68 11.32
N VAL A 20 6.61 -17.31 12.49
CA VAL A 20 5.34 -16.56 12.60
C VAL A 20 5.42 -15.22 11.87
N VAL A 21 6.50 -14.47 12.02
CA VAL A 21 6.70 -13.18 11.31
C VAL A 21 6.72 -13.40 9.80
N SER A 22 7.45 -14.41 9.33
CA SER A 22 7.55 -14.75 7.90
C SER A 22 6.21 -15.19 7.30
N GLU A 23 5.28 -15.72 8.10
CA GLU A 23 3.93 -16.06 7.65
C GLU A 23 2.98 -14.86 7.68
N ARG A 24 2.96 -14.11 8.79
CA ARG A 24 1.98 -13.05 9.04
C ARG A 24 2.26 -11.79 8.23
N VAL A 25 3.52 -11.38 8.09
CA VAL A 25 3.87 -10.14 7.36
C VAL A 25 3.48 -10.22 5.88
N PRO A 26 3.83 -11.28 5.11
CA PRO A 26 3.38 -11.40 3.73
C PRO A 26 1.86 -11.53 3.60
N ALA A 27 1.18 -12.19 4.54
CA ALA A 27 -0.27 -12.29 4.53
C ALA A 27 -0.95 -10.92 4.69
N LEU A 28 -0.42 -10.06 5.57
CA LEU A 28 -0.91 -8.69 5.74
C LEU A 28 -0.69 -7.85 4.48
N ILE A 29 0.48 -7.94 3.86
CA ILE A 29 0.78 -7.24 2.58
C ILE A 29 -0.19 -7.70 1.48
N ARG A 30 -0.48 -9.00 1.38
CA ARG A 30 -1.48 -9.52 0.44
C ARG A 30 -2.87 -8.99 0.75
N GLY A 31 -3.29 -8.96 2.02
CA GLY A 31 -4.58 -8.41 2.42
C GLY A 31 -4.73 -6.93 2.06
N ILE A 32 -3.70 -6.10 2.32
CA ILE A 32 -3.68 -4.68 1.95
C ILE A 32 -3.73 -4.52 0.43
N ARG A 33 -2.95 -5.31 -0.32
CA ARG A 33 -3.02 -5.34 -1.79
C ARG A 33 -4.42 -5.69 -2.26
N ASP A 34 -5.05 -6.71 -1.67
CA ASP A 34 -6.35 -7.20 -2.10
C ASP A 34 -7.46 -6.19 -1.77
N VAL A 35 -7.28 -5.33 -0.75
CA VAL A 35 -8.15 -4.16 -0.48
C VAL A 35 -7.91 -3.03 -1.48
N LEU A 36 -6.64 -2.71 -1.77
CA LEU A 36 -6.27 -1.63 -2.71
C LEU A 36 -6.54 -1.97 -4.18
N TYR A 37 -6.54 -3.27 -4.52
CA TYR A 37 -6.83 -3.82 -5.84
C TYR A 37 -8.07 -4.71 -5.82
N SER A 38 -8.98 -4.50 -4.86
CA SER A 38 -10.25 -5.22 -4.84
C SER A 38 -11.05 -4.88 -6.10
N ARG A 39 -11.97 -5.78 -6.47
CA ARG A 39 -12.88 -5.54 -7.59
C ARG A 39 -13.67 -4.26 -7.36
N GLU A 40 -14.13 -4.05 -6.12
CA GLU A 40 -14.91 -2.89 -5.71
C GLU A 40 -14.10 -1.59 -5.80
N ALA A 41 -12.83 -1.61 -5.39
CA ALA A 41 -11.93 -0.47 -5.51
C ALA A 41 -11.64 -0.14 -6.99
N ALA A 42 -11.44 -1.17 -7.81
CA ALA A 42 -11.24 -1.02 -9.25
C ALA A 42 -12.49 -0.43 -9.95
N GLU A 43 -13.69 -0.91 -9.59
CA GLU A 43 -14.97 -0.40 -10.10
C GLU A 43 -15.18 1.06 -9.71
N SER A 44 -14.96 1.42 -8.44
CA SER A 44 -15.07 2.80 -7.95
C SER A 44 -14.07 3.75 -8.64
N MET A 45 -12.82 3.31 -8.82
CA MET A 45 -11.81 4.09 -9.52
C MET A 45 -12.18 4.30 -10.99
N ALA A 46 -12.68 3.27 -11.66
CA ALA A 46 -13.13 3.36 -13.05
C ALA A 46 -14.30 4.35 -13.20
N GLU A 47 -15.28 4.31 -12.30
CA GLU A 47 -16.41 5.23 -12.28
C GLU A 47 -15.98 6.68 -12.06
N ALA A 48 -15.05 6.92 -11.14
CA ALA A 48 -14.50 8.26 -10.88
C ALA A 48 -13.78 8.83 -12.12
N VAL A 49 -12.90 8.04 -12.76
CA VAL A 49 -12.17 8.46 -13.97
C VAL A 49 -13.15 8.70 -15.13
N ALA A 50 -14.14 7.83 -15.32
CA ALA A 50 -15.14 7.99 -16.37
C ALA A 50 -16.00 9.25 -16.16
N THR A 51 -16.39 9.51 -14.92
CA THR A 51 -17.17 10.71 -14.56
C THR A 51 -16.36 11.98 -14.79
N PHE A 52 -15.08 11.98 -14.42
CA PHE A 52 -14.19 13.10 -14.66
C PHE A 52 -14.03 13.40 -16.15
N TYR A 53 -13.76 12.37 -16.97
CA TYR A 53 -13.71 12.51 -18.43
C TYR A 53 -15.01 13.09 -19.01
N LYS A 54 -16.17 12.54 -18.65
CA LYS A 54 -17.47 13.03 -19.13
C LYS A 54 -17.68 14.49 -18.80
N LYS A 55 -17.42 14.91 -17.56
CA LYS A 55 -17.56 16.30 -17.13
C LYS A 55 -16.64 17.26 -17.90
N LEU A 56 -15.41 16.84 -18.22
CA LEU A 56 -14.51 17.66 -19.03
C LEU A 56 -15.07 17.86 -20.45
N VAL A 57 -15.55 16.78 -21.07
CA VAL A 57 -16.16 16.85 -22.41
C VAL A 57 -17.42 17.72 -22.39
N ASP A 58 -18.29 17.54 -21.40
CA ASP A 58 -19.51 18.33 -21.23
C ASP A 58 -19.20 19.82 -20.99
N ALA A 59 -18.06 20.13 -20.36
CA ALA A 59 -17.56 21.49 -20.17
C ALA A 59 -16.90 22.08 -21.44
N GLY A 60 -16.86 21.33 -22.54
CA GLY A 60 -16.32 21.78 -23.83
C GLY A 60 -14.83 21.49 -24.04
N VAL A 61 -14.19 20.70 -23.17
CA VAL A 61 -12.81 20.25 -23.38
C VAL A 61 -12.79 19.26 -24.55
N PRO A 62 -11.88 19.41 -25.54
CA PRO A 62 -11.75 18.47 -26.64
C PRO A 62 -11.58 17.02 -26.13
N PRO A 63 -12.29 16.03 -26.70
CA PRO A 63 -12.28 14.65 -26.19
C PRO A 63 -10.88 14.05 -26.02
N LYS A 64 -9.94 14.40 -26.92
CA LYS A 64 -8.55 13.93 -26.85
C LYS A 64 -7.81 14.51 -25.63
N GLU A 65 -8.01 15.80 -25.34
CA GLU A 65 -7.40 16.48 -24.19
C GLU A 65 -8.03 16.01 -22.88
N ALA A 66 -9.36 15.87 -22.84
CA ALA A 66 -10.09 15.32 -21.71
C ALA A 66 -9.61 13.89 -21.36
N LEU A 67 -9.34 13.07 -22.38
CA LEU A 67 -8.81 11.72 -22.19
C LEU A 67 -7.40 11.73 -21.58
N GLU A 68 -6.51 12.61 -22.05
CA GLU A 68 -5.17 12.76 -21.48
C GLU A 68 -5.22 13.24 -20.02
N MET A 69 -6.10 14.19 -19.69
CA MET A 69 -6.31 14.64 -18.32
C MET A 69 -6.84 13.52 -17.42
N ALA A 70 -7.81 12.72 -17.90
CA ALA A 70 -8.36 11.60 -17.16
C ALA A 70 -7.33 10.48 -16.92
N LYS A 71 -6.44 10.22 -17.88
CA LYS A 71 -5.29 9.31 -17.69
C LYS A 71 -4.34 9.83 -16.61
N GLY A 72 -4.05 11.14 -16.62
CA GLY A 72 -3.23 11.77 -15.59
C GLY A 72 -3.82 11.58 -14.19
N TYR A 73 -5.11 11.87 -14.03
CA TYR A 73 -5.85 11.66 -12.78
C TYR A 73 -5.77 10.21 -12.28
N MET A 74 -5.91 9.22 -13.17
CA MET A 74 -5.76 7.80 -12.81
C MET A 74 -4.35 7.47 -12.30
N ILE A 75 -3.31 8.03 -12.92
CA ILE A 75 -1.91 7.83 -12.51
C ILE A 75 -1.69 8.42 -11.11
N ASP A 76 -2.24 9.60 -10.84
CA ASP A 76 -2.13 10.25 -9.53
C ASP A 76 -2.84 9.45 -8.44
N LEU A 77 -4.06 8.96 -8.71
CA LEU A 77 -4.76 8.05 -7.79
C LEU A 77 -3.90 6.82 -7.47
N ARG A 78 -3.37 6.15 -8.50
CA ARG A 78 -2.50 4.99 -8.32
C ARG A 78 -1.22 5.31 -7.54
N SER A 79 -0.69 6.53 -7.67
CA SER A 79 0.49 6.99 -6.92
C SER A 79 0.19 7.12 -5.42
N LEU A 80 -0.99 7.66 -5.09
CA LEU A 80 -1.46 7.81 -3.70
C LEU A 80 -1.72 6.44 -3.04
N PHE A 81 -2.37 5.53 -3.74
CA PHE A 81 -2.62 4.16 -3.26
C PHE A 81 -1.40 3.23 -3.39
N GLY A 82 -0.37 3.66 -4.12
CA GLY A 82 0.87 2.92 -4.32
C GLY A 82 1.92 3.19 -3.25
N ARG A 83 3.12 2.63 -3.46
CA ARG A 83 4.33 2.68 -2.60
C ARG A 83 4.64 4.04 -1.92
N LYS A 84 4.17 5.17 -2.46
CA LYS A 84 4.45 6.51 -1.93
C LYS A 84 3.50 6.93 -0.79
N GLY A 85 2.25 6.45 -0.77
CA GLY A 85 1.33 6.65 0.36
C GLY A 85 1.80 5.91 1.62
N LEU A 86 2.29 4.67 1.46
CA LEU A 86 2.84 3.88 2.57
C LEU A 86 4.17 4.42 3.11
N SER A 87 4.96 5.14 2.30
CA SER A 87 6.24 5.71 2.74
C SER A 87 6.12 7.07 3.44
N LEU A 88 5.01 7.80 3.23
CA LEU A 88 4.80 9.11 3.84
C LEU A 88 4.44 8.99 5.33
N ASP A 89 3.72 7.95 5.75
CA ASP A 89 3.38 7.74 7.16
C ASP A 89 4.48 7.02 7.97
N LEU A 90 5.31 6.19 7.34
CA LEU A 90 6.38 5.46 8.07
C LEU A 90 7.64 6.29 8.34
N GLY A 91 7.85 7.39 7.60
CA GLY A 91 9.04 8.25 7.74
C GLY A 91 9.00 9.20 8.93
N GLU A 92 7.81 9.57 9.41
CA GLU A 92 7.64 10.52 10.54
C GLU A 92 7.60 9.84 11.92
N LEU A 93 7.32 8.55 12.00
CA LEU A 93 7.27 7.82 13.27
C LEU A 93 8.65 7.48 13.86
N GLY A 94 9.74 7.58 13.08
CA GLY A 94 11.10 7.23 13.51
C GLY A 94 11.95 8.37 14.07
N LYS A 95 11.44 9.61 14.13
CA LYS A 95 12.25 10.80 14.50
C LYS A 95 11.94 11.38 15.88
N LYS A 96 11.00 10.82 16.65
CA LYS A 96 10.53 11.41 17.91
C LYS A 96 11.07 10.78 19.20
N GLU A 97 11.90 9.74 19.13
CA GLU A 97 12.42 9.04 20.32
C GLU A 97 13.93 9.24 20.57
N SER A 98 14.56 10.26 19.98
CA SER A 98 15.99 10.53 20.21
C SER A 98 16.29 11.99 20.57
N GLU A 99 15.42 12.63 21.33
CA GLU A 99 15.74 13.84 22.11
C GLU A 99 14.92 13.84 23.41
N GLU A 100 15.31 13.02 24.38
CA GLU A 100 15.24 13.35 25.83
C GLU A 100 16.13 12.43 26.67
#